data_AF-A0A3A8IDU5-F1
#
_entry.id   AF-A0A3A8IDU5-F1
#
_cell.length_a   1.000
_cell.length_b   1.000
_cell.length_c   1.000
_cell.angle_alpha   90.00
_cell.angle_beta   90.00
_cell.angle_gamma   90.00
#
_symmetry.space_group_name_H-M   'P 1'
#
loop_
_entity.id
_entity.type
_entity.pdbx_description
1 polymer ?
#
loop_
_entity_poly.entity_id
_entity_poly.type
_entity_poly.pdbx_seq_one_letter_code
_entity_poly.pdbx_strand_id
1 'polypeptide(L)'
;MDFTDLKIARGTGQFHVNQFRIHFSIPGVLGDPLKQTPLLVGEFIKDFPRFFNGLGKNLTENRAAVTWSTRQFEGKKTLRFLLDFKSEKLGINLPDVHSDWVSVIWQSANKGFAAQTLKRNFVENADYLTAALPPPLGPIFTQLNSYHFLAGRRSWVFGVLGPDMPGWRPGGITVGKVEGGRFTAYGGSTLPVFYLESSAVERYSSLMYALMEKDPGIFIDIRKAIVDIWSILLANYVKAKGFRLNVGHPKTYADDDGAGLWSSQASLRGVYHREAVFRTPRELSARKWVQHLLALHPGLKSQPLSESEFKGFGGGKFGGGGAGGSW
;
A
#
# COMPACT_ATOMS: atom_id res chain seq x y z
N MET A 1 26.46 5.51 3.14
CA MET A 1 25.27 4.72 3.55
C MET A 1 24.20 4.92 2.50
N ASP A 2 23.78 3.86 1.81
CA ASP A 2 22.89 3.93 0.64
C ASP A 2 21.51 4.49 0.95
N PHE A 3 21.04 4.32 2.19
CA PHE A 3 19.72 4.74 2.60
C PHE A 3 19.71 5.46 3.95
N THR A 4 18.63 6.20 4.20
CA THR A 4 18.26 6.72 5.51
C THR A 4 16.80 6.38 5.76
N ASP A 5 16.45 6.07 7.00
CA ASP A 5 15.05 5.92 7.40
C ASP A 5 14.24 7.18 7.01
N LEU A 6 13.00 6.97 6.52
CA LEU A 6 12.03 8.04 6.34
C LEU A 6 10.82 7.87 7.27
N LYS A 7 11.03 8.21 8.55
CA LYS A 7 10.00 8.29 9.59
C LYS A 7 8.71 8.95 9.09
N ILE A 8 7.55 8.33 9.36
CA ILE A 8 6.23 8.91 9.11
C ILE A 8 6.11 10.31 9.71
N ALA A 9 6.56 10.51 10.96
CA ALA A 9 6.53 11.82 11.62
C ALA A 9 7.29 12.93 10.85
N ARG A 10 8.29 12.57 10.04
CA ARG A 10 9.08 13.48 9.20
C ARG A 10 8.49 13.69 7.80
N GLY A 11 7.40 13.01 7.45
CA GLY A 11 6.64 13.30 6.23
C GLY A 11 6.02 14.71 6.25
N THR A 12 5.39 15.09 5.14
CA THR A 12 4.64 16.35 5.02
C THR A 12 3.15 16.08 4.87
N GLY A 13 2.30 17.09 5.11
CA GLY A 13 0.86 16.95 4.89
C GLY A 13 0.12 16.10 5.93
N GLN A 14 -1.08 15.65 5.58
CA GLN A 14 -1.96 14.85 6.44
C GLN A 14 -1.50 13.38 6.52
N PHE A 15 -1.95 12.67 7.55
CA PHE A 15 -1.81 11.23 7.67
C PHE A 15 -2.88 10.54 6.86
N HIS A 16 -2.47 9.63 5.99
CA HIS A 16 -3.36 8.79 5.22
C HIS A 16 -3.29 7.38 5.77
N VAL A 17 -4.45 6.85 6.11
CA VAL A 17 -4.59 5.47 6.57
C VAL A 17 -5.35 4.72 5.50
N ASN A 18 -4.71 3.70 4.94
CA ASN A 18 -5.24 2.88 3.86
C ASN A 18 -5.33 1.44 4.33
N GLN A 19 -6.47 0.79 4.14
CA GLN A 19 -6.68 -0.61 4.50
C GLN A 19 -7.38 -1.34 3.36
N PHE A 20 -6.76 -2.43 2.91
CA PHE A 20 -7.26 -3.30 1.85
C PHE A 20 -7.39 -4.71 2.39
N ARG A 21 -8.53 -5.37 2.15
CA ARG A 21 -8.77 -6.73 2.60
C ARG A 21 -9.37 -7.57 1.49
N ILE A 22 -8.87 -8.78 1.33
CA ILE A 22 -9.48 -9.83 0.51
C ILE A 22 -9.76 -11.05 1.39
N HIS A 23 -10.89 -11.71 1.16
CA HIS A 23 -11.25 -12.95 1.84
C HIS A 23 -11.19 -14.12 0.86
N PHE A 24 -10.71 -15.26 1.33
CA PHE A 24 -10.60 -16.46 0.51
C PHE A 24 -10.72 -17.74 1.32
N SER A 25 -11.04 -18.84 0.65
CA SER A 25 -11.00 -20.19 1.22
C SER A 25 -10.07 -21.06 0.40
N ILE A 26 -9.38 -21.96 1.09
CA ILE A 26 -8.43 -22.88 0.46
C ILE A 26 -9.14 -24.20 0.19
N PRO A 27 -9.24 -24.65 -1.07
CA PRO A 27 -9.83 -25.95 -1.40
C PRO A 27 -9.11 -27.09 -0.68
N GLY A 28 -9.85 -28.00 -0.07
CA GLY A 28 -9.30 -29.23 0.51
C GLY A 28 -8.55 -29.07 1.84
N VAL A 29 -8.52 -27.87 2.44
CA VAL A 29 -7.98 -27.73 3.79
C VAL A 29 -8.91 -28.41 4.79
N LEU A 30 -8.38 -29.44 5.46
CA LEU A 30 -8.99 -30.16 6.56
C LEU A 30 -8.23 -29.85 7.86
N GLY A 31 -8.94 -29.85 8.99
CA GLY A 31 -8.36 -29.60 10.31
C GLY A 31 -8.26 -28.12 10.70
N ASP A 32 -7.33 -27.79 11.60
CA ASP A 32 -7.17 -26.44 12.15
C ASP A 32 -6.61 -25.47 11.08
N PRO A 33 -7.39 -24.46 10.64
CA PRO A 33 -6.97 -23.52 9.62
C PRO A 33 -5.78 -22.65 10.06
N LEU A 34 -5.56 -22.45 11.36
CA LEU A 34 -4.43 -21.66 11.87
C LEU A 34 -3.08 -22.28 11.52
N LYS A 35 -3.02 -23.61 11.36
CA LYS A 35 -1.81 -24.32 10.92
C LYS A 35 -1.40 -24.00 9.48
N GLN A 36 -2.32 -23.45 8.68
CA GLN A 36 -2.03 -23.04 7.30
C GLN A 36 -1.38 -21.65 7.22
N THR A 37 -1.63 -20.78 8.21
CA THR A 37 -1.16 -19.39 8.17
C THR A 37 0.35 -19.25 7.97
N PRO A 38 1.23 -20.05 8.62
CA PRO A 38 2.68 -19.96 8.40
C PRO A 38 3.12 -20.23 6.96
N LEU A 39 2.46 -21.19 6.31
CA LEU A 39 2.73 -21.53 4.91
C LEU A 39 2.29 -20.39 3.99
N LEU A 40 1.09 -19.84 4.21
CA LEU A 40 0.56 -18.71 3.44
C LEU A 40 1.48 -17.49 3.52
N VAL A 41 1.95 -17.16 4.72
CA VAL A 41 2.87 -16.03 4.95
C VAL A 41 4.22 -16.27 4.29
N GLY A 42 4.82 -17.44 4.50
CA GLY A 42 6.13 -17.79 3.94
C GLY A 42 6.14 -17.72 2.41
N GLU A 43 5.12 -18.29 1.77
CA GLU A 43 4.95 -18.23 0.32
C GLU A 43 4.68 -16.82 -0.18
N PHE A 44 3.81 -16.06 0.51
CA PHE A 44 3.50 -14.70 0.10
C PHE A 44 4.72 -13.79 0.12
N ILE A 45 5.56 -13.88 1.14
CA ILE A 45 6.80 -13.09 1.24
C ILE A 45 7.79 -13.50 0.15
N LYS A 46 7.99 -14.82 -0.04
CA LYS A 46 8.92 -15.35 -1.03
C LYS A 46 8.57 -14.90 -2.44
N ASP A 47 7.29 -15.03 -2.80
CA ASP A 47 6.78 -14.75 -4.16
C ASP A 47 6.13 -13.37 -4.27
N PHE A 48 6.38 -12.46 -3.31
CA PHE A 48 5.77 -11.13 -3.28
C PHE A 48 5.94 -10.37 -4.62
N PRO A 49 7.14 -10.30 -5.24
CA PRO A 49 7.31 -9.66 -6.54
C PRO A 49 6.47 -10.28 -7.65
N ARG A 50 6.32 -11.61 -7.64
CA ARG A 50 5.53 -12.32 -8.64
C ARG A 50 4.06 -11.89 -8.58
N PHE A 51 3.48 -11.83 -7.37
CA PHE A 51 2.08 -11.42 -7.19
C PHE A 51 1.89 -9.93 -7.45
N PHE A 52 2.81 -9.09 -6.99
CA PHE A 52 2.74 -7.64 -7.17
C PHE A 52 2.82 -7.25 -8.64
N ASN A 53 3.78 -7.80 -9.39
CA ASN A 53 4.02 -7.49 -10.79
C ASN A 53 3.00 -8.14 -11.75
N GLY A 54 2.24 -9.14 -11.28
CA GLY A 54 1.33 -9.91 -12.13
C GLY A 54 2.06 -10.94 -13.01
N LEU A 55 3.16 -11.53 -12.53
CA LEU A 55 3.92 -12.52 -13.27
C LEU A 55 3.27 -13.91 -13.17
N GLY A 56 2.52 -14.28 -14.22
CA GLY A 56 1.95 -15.62 -14.34
C GLY A 56 0.70 -15.66 -15.21
N LYS A 57 0.25 -16.88 -15.50
CA LYS A 57 -0.95 -17.10 -16.32
C LYS A 57 -2.17 -16.43 -15.67
N ASN A 58 -2.86 -15.61 -16.45
CA ASN A 58 -4.08 -14.91 -16.05
C ASN A 58 -3.92 -13.92 -14.88
N LEU A 59 -2.71 -13.51 -14.49
CA LEU A 59 -2.57 -12.45 -13.49
C LEU A 59 -2.72 -11.07 -14.15
N THR A 60 -3.16 -10.09 -13.36
CA THR A 60 -3.28 -8.71 -13.83
C THR A 60 -1.94 -8.02 -13.61
N GLU A 61 -1.36 -7.49 -14.69
CA GLU A 61 -0.14 -6.68 -14.63
C GLU A 61 -0.41 -5.40 -13.83
N ASN A 62 0.59 -5.01 -13.04
CA ASN A 62 0.49 -3.83 -12.19
C ASN A 62 1.21 -2.65 -12.85
N ARG A 63 0.74 -1.43 -12.57
CA ARG A 63 1.35 -0.20 -13.12
C ARG A 63 2.70 0.12 -12.48
N ALA A 64 2.99 -0.53 -11.36
CA ALA A 64 4.29 -0.50 -10.71
C ALA A 64 4.89 -1.91 -10.75
N ALA A 65 6.21 -1.97 -10.80
CA ALA A 65 6.97 -3.19 -10.61
C ALA A 65 7.68 -3.17 -9.25
N VAL A 66 7.94 -4.35 -8.69
CA VAL A 66 8.77 -4.53 -7.51
C VAL A 66 9.78 -5.63 -7.76
N THR A 67 10.97 -5.48 -7.21
CA THR A 67 12.00 -6.51 -7.19
C THR A 67 12.80 -6.46 -5.90
N TRP A 68 13.41 -7.59 -5.53
CA TRP A 68 14.41 -7.60 -4.47
C TRP A 68 15.67 -6.89 -4.94
N SER A 69 16.14 -5.91 -4.16
CA SER A 69 17.36 -5.18 -4.46
C SER A 69 18.58 -5.88 -3.86
N THR A 70 19.72 -5.74 -4.53
CA THR A 70 21.04 -6.09 -3.98
C THR A 70 21.48 -5.11 -2.89
N ARG A 71 20.92 -3.90 -2.86
CA ARG A 71 21.19 -2.91 -1.82
C ARG A 71 20.49 -3.31 -0.52
N GLN A 72 21.14 -2.98 0.59
CA GLN A 72 20.66 -3.35 1.92
C GLN A 72 20.55 -2.12 2.81
N PHE A 73 19.68 -2.21 3.80
CA PHE A 73 19.55 -1.23 4.86
C PHE A 73 19.70 -1.95 6.21
N GLU A 74 20.71 -1.56 6.99
CA GLU A 74 21.03 -2.19 8.28
C GLU A 74 21.18 -3.72 8.19
N GLY A 75 21.84 -4.20 7.12
CA GLY A 75 22.03 -5.64 6.85
C GLY A 75 20.78 -6.39 6.40
N LYS A 76 19.65 -5.69 6.21
CA LYS A 76 18.40 -6.28 5.70
C LYS A 76 18.23 -6.02 4.22
N LYS A 77 17.71 -7.02 3.51
CA LYS A 77 17.31 -6.89 2.09
C LYS A 77 16.26 -5.78 1.95
N THR A 78 16.31 -5.10 0.82
CA THR A 78 15.34 -4.07 0.46
C THR A 78 14.54 -4.50 -0.76
N LEU A 79 13.31 -4.00 -0.87
CA LEU A 79 12.50 -4.09 -2.09
C LEU A 79 12.60 -2.75 -2.81
N ARG A 80 12.84 -2.81 -4.12
CA ARG A 80 12.80 -1.66 -5.03
C ARG A 80 11.46 -1.67 -5.75
N PHE A 81 10.68 -0.61 -5.61
CA PHE A 81 9.47 -0.34 -6.37
C PHE A 81 9.81 0.62 -7.50
N LEU A 82 9.22 0.37 -8.66
CA LEU A 82 9.37 1.18 -9.87
C LEU A 82 7.98 1.55 -10.35
N LEU A 83 7.78 2.82 -10.66
CA LEU A 83 6.53 3.30 -11.24
C LEU A 83 6.80 3.71 -12.70
N ASP A 84 6.04 3.11 -13.61
CA ASP A 84 6.00 3.53 -14.99
C ASP A 84 5.01 4.68 -15.16
N PHE A 85 5.34 5.65 -16.01
CA PHE A 85 4.42 6.70 -16.42
C PHE A 85 3.92 6.43 -17.83
N LYS A 86 2.64 6.06 -17.93
CA LYS A 86 1.94 5.86 -19.19
C LYS A 86 0.80 6.88 -19.28
N SER A 87 0.88 7.78 -20.26
CA SER A 87 -0.18 8.72 -20.61
C SER A 87 -0.63 8.47 -22.05
N GLU A 88 -1.76 7.77 -22.19
CA GLU A 88 -2.38 7.50 -23.51
C GLU A 88 -2.74 8.81 -24.23
N LYS A 89 -3.23 9.81 -23.49
CA LYS A 89 -3.60 11.13 -24.02
C LYS A 89 -2.41 11.86 -24.65
N LEU A 90 -1.22 11.73 -24.07
CA LEU A 90 -0.01 12.38 -24.56
C LEU A 90 0.82 11.46 -25.46
N GLY A 91 0.43 10.20 -25.64
CA GLY A 91 1.24 9.19 -26.34
C GLY A 91 2.58 8.91 -25.65
N ILE A 92 2.70 9.20 -24.35
CA ILE A 92 3.95 9.10 -23.59
C ILE A 92 3.97 7.78 -22.82
N ASN A 93 5.04 7.00 -23.00
CA ASN A 93 5.34 5.82 -22.20
C ASN A 93 6.78 5.94 -21.68
N LEU A 94 6.93 6.39 -20.45
CA LEU A 94 8.22 6.52 -19.78
C LEU A 94 8.33 5.38 -18.75
N PRO A 95 9.16 4.36 -19.02
CA PRO A 95 9.45 3.34 -18.02
C PRO A 95 10.31 3.93 -16.90
N ASP A 96 10.18 3.38 -15.69
CA ASP A 96 11.06 3.70 -14.55
C ASP A 96 11.17 5.19 -14.21
N VAL A 97 10.09 5.97 -14.30
CA VAL A 97 10.15 7.43 -14.00
C VAL A 97 10.39 7.74 -12.53
N HIS A 98 10.07 6.79 -11.66
CA HIS A 98 10.23 6.91 -10.22
C HIS A 98 10.57 5.58 -9.58
N SER A 99 11.46 5.62 -8.59
CA SER A 99 11.87 4.45 -7.82
C SER A 99 11.84 4.71 -6.31
N ASP A 100 11.24 3.77 -5.57
CA ASP A 100 11.16 3.76 -4.11
C ASP A 100 11.83 2.52 -3.53
N TRP A 101 12.40 2.65 -2.33
CA TRP A 101 12.91 1.50 -1.57
C TRP A 101 12.16 1.35 -0.27
N VAL A 102 11.98 0.10 0.11
CA VAL A 102 11.50 -0.24 1.45
C VAL A 102 12.41 -1.28 2.08
N SER A 103 12.59 -1.21 3.40
CA SER A 103 13.21 -2.28 4.20
C SER A 103 12.15 -3.03 4.97
N VAL A 104 12.28 -4.36 5.07
CA VAL A 104 11.42 -5.18 5.92
C VAL A 104 11.81 -4.94 7.38
N ILE A 105 10.90 -4.35 8.16
CA ILE A 105 11.15 -3.95 9.55
C ILE A 105 10.52 -4.90 10.57
N TRP A 106 9.54 -5.69 10.16
CA TRP A 106 8.87 -6.68 11.00
C TRP A 106 8.45 -7.86 10.13
N GLN A 107 8.62 -9.06 10.67
CA GLN A 107 8.19 -10.31 10.05
C GLN A 107 7.80 -11.31 11.14
N SER A 108 6.68 -11.99 10.93
CA SER A 108 6.19 -13.07 11.77
C SER A 108 5.65 -14.16 10.86
N ALA A 109 6.21 -15.37 10.94
CA ALA A 109 5.72 -16.50 10.16
C ALA A 109 4.22 -16.72 10.37
N ASN A 110 3.71 -16.51 11.59
CA ASN A 110 2.30 -16.76 11.90
C ASN A 110 1.36 -15.60 11.53
N LYS A 111 1.87 -14.48 11.00
CA LYS A 111 1.06 -13.29 10.82
C LYS A 111 1.31 -12.54 9.53
N GLY A 112 2.56 -12.31 9.13
CA GLY A 112 2.87 -11.51 7.95
C GLY A 112 4.15 -10.70 8.10
N PHE A 113 4.21 -9.55 7.43
CA PHE A 113 5.38 -8.66 7.48
C PHE A 113 5.00 -7.18 7.34
N ALA A 114 5.95 -6.30 7.60
CA ALA A 114 5.82 -4.87 7.38
C ALA A 114 7.11 -4.29 6.83
N ALA A 115 6.95 -3.27 5.99
CA ALA A 115 8.05 -2.56 5.36
C ALA A 115 7.95 -1.06 5.65
N GLN A 116 9.11 -0.43 5.77
CA GLN A 116 9.29 1.01 5.98
C GLN A 116 9.90 1.61 4.72
N THR A 117 9.32 2.71 4.22
CA THR A 117 9.94 3.47 3.14
C THR A 117 11.27 4.05 3.59
N LEU A 118 12.27 3.92 2.74
CA LEU A 118 13.62 4.44 2.92
C LEU A 118 13.82 5.65 2.04
N LYS A 119 14.62 6.61 2.51
CA LYS A 119 15.23 7.63 1.69
C LYS A 119 16.49 7.10 1.01
N ARG A 120 16.57 7.13 -0.32
CA ARG A 120 17.82 6.83 -1.05
C ARG A 120 18.82 7.99 -0.94
N ASN A 121 20.10 7.65 -0.84
CA ASN A 121 21.25 8.58 -0.83
C ASN A 121 22.18 8.37 -2.03
N PHE A 122 21.64 7.85 -3.14
CA PHE A 122 22.36 7.58 -4.39
C PHE A 122 21.48 7.91 -5.58
N VAL A 123 22.10 8.05 -6.75
CA VAL A 123 21.48 8.36 -8.04
C VAL A 123 21.25 7.07 -8.84
N GLU A 124 20.19 7.03 -9.64
CA GLU A 124 19.87 5.94 -10.57
C GLU A 124 19.80 6.42 -12.03
N ASN A 125 19.82 5.48 -12.98
CA ASN A 125 19.64 5.77 -14.40
C ASN A 125 18.37 6.56 -14.71
N ALA A 126 17.28 6.29 -13.98
CA ALA A 126 16.03 7.04 -14.05
C ALA A 126 16.23 8.55 -13.80
N ASP A 127 17.15 8.94 -12.91
CA ASP A 127 17.42 10.34 -12.61
C ASP A 127 18.06 11.05 -13.80
N TYR A 128 18.98 10.37 -14.49
CA TYR A 128 19.63 10.92 -15.67
C TYR A 128 18.67 11.02 -16.86
N LEU A 129 17.85 9.99 -17.08
CA LEU A 129 16.83 9.98 -18.13
C LEU A 129 15.80 11.07 -17.92
N THR A 130 15.32 11.24 -16.68
CA THR A 130 14.34 12.27 -16.35
C THR A 130 14.94 13.67 -16.42
N ALA A 131 16.19 13.87 -16.01
CA ALA A 131 16.88 15.15 -16.13
C ALA A 131 17.07 15.62 -17.59
N ALA A 132 17.12 14.68 -18.55
CA ALA A 132 17.25 14.98 -19.97
C ALA A 132 15.92 15.40 -20.66
N LEU A 133 14.78 15.33 -19.97
CA LEU A 133 13.49 15.75 -20.52
C LEU A 133 13.42 17.28 -20.67
N PRO A 134 12.76 17.79 -21.74
CA PRO A 134 12.65 19.22 -21.95
C PRO A 134 11.82 19.90 -20.84
N PRO A 135 12.08 21.18 -20.53
CA PRO A 135 11.23 21.94 -19.62
C PRO A 135 9.75 21.96 -20.08
N PRO A 136 8.79 21.88 -19.14
CA PRO A 136 8.98 21.84 -17.69
C PRO A 136 9.20 20.43 -17.11
N LEU A 137 9.17 19.37 -17.93
CA LEU A 137 9.12 17.98 -17.47
C LEU A 137 10.40 17.56 -16.74
N GLY A 138 11.58 17.89 -17.26
CA GLY A 138 12.86 17.50 -16.66
C GLY A 138 13.00 17.93 -15.20
N PRO A 139 12.90 19.24 -14.89
CA PRO A 139 12.94 19.74 -13.52
C PRO A 139 11.89 19.11 -12.60
N ILE A 140 10.66 18.88 -13.10
CA ILE A 140 9.59 18.24 -12.32
C ILE A 140 9.97 16.82 -11.94
N PHE A 141 10.39 15.99 -12.91
CA PHE A 141 10.73 14.59 -12.65
C PHE A 141 12.02 14.43 -11.85
N THR A 142 13.04 15.27 -12.06
CA THR A 142 14.22 15.29 -11.20
C THR A 142 13.84 15.63 -9.76
N GLN A 143 12.93 16.59 -9.56
CA GLN A 143 12.42 16.91 -8.23
C GLN A 143 11.64 15.74 -7.64
N LEU A 144 10.71 15.14 -8.39
CA LEU A 144 9.98 13.94 -7.98
C LEU A 144 10.91 12.80 -7.55
N ASN A 145 11.96 12.54 -8.32
CA ASN A 145 12.91 11.49 -8.02
C ASN A 145 13.75 11.80 -6.76
N SER A 146 14.10 13.07 -6.54
CA SER A 146 14.86 13.51 -5.36
C SER A 146 14.06 13.48 -4.04
N TYR A 147 12.72 13.42 -4.11
CA TYR A 147 11.84 13.34 -2.95
C TYR A 147 11.10 12.00 -2.93
N HIS A 148 11.16 11.26 -1.83
CA HIS A 148 10.27 10.09 -1.69
C HIS A 148 8.81 10.52 -1.75
N PHE A 149 8.02 9.72 -2.47
CA PHE A 149 6.59 9.96 -2.65
C PHE A 149 5.83 9.79 -1.34
N LEU A 150 6.29 8.87 -0.49
CA LEU A 150 5.62 8.43 0.73
C LEU A 150 6.61 8.27 1.89
N ALA A 151 6.41 9.01 2.97
CA ALA A 151 6.96 8.69 4.28
C ALA A 151 5.97 7.78 4.98
N GLY A 152 6.19 6.47 4.94
CA GLY A 152 5.15 5.51 5.29
C GLY A 152 5.66 4.16 5.77
N ARG A 153 4.74 3.43 6.40
CA ARG A 153 4.86 2.00 6.62
C ARG A 153 3.67 1.30 6.02
N ARG A 154 3.93 0.15 5.42
CA ARG A 154 2.90 -0.77 4.94
C ARG A 154 3.11 -2.14 5.55
N SER A 155 2.03 -2.79 5.92
CA SER A 155 2.03 -4.11 6.53
C SER A 155 1.02 -5.01 5.85
N TRP A 156 1.42 -6.25 5.65
CA TRP A 156 0.59 -7.33 5.14
C TRP A 156 0.41 -8.37 6.22
N VAL A 157 -0.83 -8.73 6.51
CA VAL A 157 -1.16 -9.73 7.53
C VAL A 157 -2.19 -10.73 7.04
N PHE A 158 -2.00 -11.96 7.47
CA PHE A 158 -2.90 -13.07 7.27
C PHE A 158 -3.64 -13.38 8.57
N GLY A 159 -4.80 -13.99 8.42
CA GLY A 159 -5.48 -14.64 9.52
C GLY A 159 -6.67 -15.45 9.04
N VAL A 160 -7.31 -16.08 10.01
CA VAL A 160 -8.58 -16.78 9.83
C VAL A 160 -9.66 -15.87 10.38
N LEU A 161 -10.73 -15.73 9.62
CA LEU A 161 -11.88 -14.97 10.04
C LEU A 161 -12.64 -15.76 11.12
N GLY A 162 -12.78 -15.18 12.30
CA GLY A 162 -13.47 -15.78 13.44
C GLY A 162 -14.34 -14.77 14.20
N PRO A 163 -15.14 -15.24 15.17
CA PRO A 163 -16.05 -14.39 15.96
C PRO A 163 -15.37 -13.26 16.74
N ASP A 164 -14.08 -13.39 17.02
CA ASP A 164 -13.22 -12.45 17.70
C ASP A 164 -12.69 -11.32 16.79
N MET A 165 -12.85 -11.46 15.47
CA MET A 165 -12.38 -10.45 14.53
C MET A 165 -13.34 -9.25 14.50
N PRO A 166 -12.82 -8.00 14.52
CA PRO A 166 -13.63 -6.81 14.38
C PRO A 166 -14.61 -6.91 13.22
N GLY A 167 -15.86 -6.91 13.65
CA GLY A 167 -17.05 -6.97 12.85
C GLY A 167 -17.45 -8.34 12.29
N TRP A 168 -16.85 -9.47 12.61
CA TRP A 168 -17.41 -10.74 12.14
C TRP A 168 -18.95 -10.88 12.38
N ARG A 169 -19.67 -11.44 11.39
CA ARG A 169 -21.08 -11.86 11.54
C ARG A 169 -21.30 -13.25 10.95
N PRO A 170 -22.07 -14.14 11.62
CA PRO A 170 -22.47 -15.42 11.06
C PRO A 170 -23.20 -15.22 9.72
N GLY A 171 -22.83 -16.00 8.69
CA GLY A 171 -23.50 -15.94 7.38
C GLY A 171 -23.23 -14.68 6.54
N GLY A 172 -22.38 -13.76 6.99
CA GLY A 172 -22.08 -12.51 6.27
C GLY A 172 -21.22 -12.66 5.01
N ILE A 173 -20.81 -13.88 4.66
CA ILE A 173 -19.89 -14.18 3.56
C ILE A 173 -20.46 -15.25 2.64
N THR A 174 -20.46 -14.96 1.34
CA THR A 174 -20.73 -15.92 0.29
C THR A 174 -19.42 -16.40 -0.34
N VAL A 175 -19.20 -17.71 -0.37
CA VAL A 175 -18.02 -18.34 -1.00
C VAL A 175 -18.31 -18.56 -2.49
N GLY A 176 -17.36 -18.23 -3.37
CA GLY A 176 -17.53 -18.43 -4.81
C GLY A 176 -16.25 -18.27 -5.63
N LYS A 177 -16.40 -18.09 -6.93
CA LYS A 177 -15.32 -17.75 -7.87
C LYS A 177 -15.70 -16.58 -8.76
N VAL A 178 -14.69 -15.85 -9.25
CA VAL A 178 -14.88 -14.79 -10.25
C VAL A 178 -14.20 -15.20 -11.55
N GLU A 179 -14.99 -15.31 -12.61
CA GLU A 179 -14.53 -15.61 -13.97
C GLU A 179 -15.19 -14.61 -14.94
N GLY A 180 -14.40 -13.96 -15.80
CA GLY A 180 -14.91 -12.96 -16.75
C GLY A 180 -15.69 -11.81 -16.10
N GLY A 181 -15.32 -11.41 -14.88
CA GLY A 181 -16.02 -10.36 -14.11
C GLY A 181 -17.33 -10.80 -13.44
N ARG A 182 -17.77 -12.06 -13.62
CA ARG A 182 -18.99 -12.60 -12.99
C ARG A 182 -18.63 -13.49 -11.80
N PHE A 183 -19.43 -13.38 -10.73
CA PHE A 183 -19.28 -14.22 -9.54
C PHE A 183 -20.27 -15.37 -9.57
N THR A 184 -19.80 -16.57 -9.26
CA THR A 184 -20.61 -17.78 -9.10
C THR A 184 -20.41 -18.33 -7.69
N ALA A 185 -21.48 -18.41 -6.90
CA ALA A 185 -21.44 -18.97 -5.55
C ALA A 185 -21.23 -20.49 -5.59
N TYR A 186 -20.48 -21.03 -4.62
CA TYR A 186 -20.39 -22.47 -4.39
C TYR A 186 -21.47 -22.93 -3.40
N GLY A 187 -22.06 -24.10 -3.64
CA GLY A 187 -22.85 -24.82 -2.62
C GLY A 187 -21.96 -25.68 -1.73
N GLY A 188 -22.33 -25.86 -0.45
CA GLY A 188 -21.64 -26.78 0.48
C GLY A 188 -21.24 -26.16 1.82
N SER A 189 -20.59 -26.96 2.67
CA SER A 189 -20.21 -26.58 4.04
C SER A 189 -19.26 -25.38 4.09
N THR A 190 -19.28 -24.67 5.22
CA THR A 190 -18.46 -23.49 5.48
C THR A 190 -16.99 -23.88 5.60
N LEU A 191 -16.25 -23.79 4.49
CA LEU A 191 -14.79 -23.82 4.53
C LEU A 191 -14.29 -22.70 5.46
N PRO A 192 -13.16 -22.89 6.17
CA PRO A 192 -12.50 -21.79 6.85
C PRO A 192 -12.30 -20.62 5.89
N VAL A 193 -12.61 -19.42 6.37
CA VAL A 193 -12.40 -18.18 5.62
C VAL A 193 -11.12 -17.55 6.13
N PHE A 194 -10.15 -17.42 5.25
CA PHE A 194 -8.93 -16.68 5.49
C PHE A 194 -9.09 -15.25 4.99
N TYR A 195 -8.27 -14.34 5.51
CA TYR A 195 -8.09 -13.02 4.94
C TYR A 195 -6.61 -12.72 4.72
N LEU A 196 -6.35 -11.93 3.69
CA LEU A 196 -5.11 -11.19 3.50
C LEU A 196 -5.44 -9.71 3.55
N GLU A 197 -4.77 -8.99 4.44
CA GLU A 197 -4.96 -7.57 4.62
C GLU A 197 -3.65 -6.81 4.39
N SER A 198 -3.72 -5.76 3.59
CA SER A 198 -2.66 -4.77 3.41
C SER A 198 -3.11 -3.46 4.04
N SER A 199 -2.33 -2.94 4.99
CA SER A 199 -2.63 -1.68 5.67
C SER A 199 -1.42 -0.77 5.65
N ALA A 200 -1.64 0.54 5.53
CA ALA A 200 -0.59 1.54 5.60
C ALA A 200 -0.99 2.74 6.44
N VAL A 201 0.02 3.33 7.06
CA VAL A 201 -0.01 4.69 7.60
C VAL A 201 1.10 5.45 6.92
N GLU A 202 0.73 6.48 6.17
CA GLU A 202 1.65 7.20 5.31
C GLU A 202 1.36 8.70 5.28
N ARG A 203 2.39 9.47 4.95
CA ARG A 203 2.30 10.90 4.68
C ARG A 203 2.94 11.17 3.33
N TYR A 204 2.25 11.91 2.47
CA TYR A 204 2.74 12.21 1.13
C TYR A 204 3.74 13.38 1.12
N SER A 205 4.54 13.45 0.05
CA SER A 205 5.26 14.66 -0.31
C SER A 205 4.28 15.76 -0.76
N SER A 206 4.45 16.98 -0.25
CA SER A 206 3.66 18.15 -0.66
C SER A 206 3.79 18.48 -2.15
N LEU A 207 4.93 18.13 -2.76
CA LEU A 207 5.17 18.33 -4.19
C LEU A 207 4.23 17.48 -5.05
N MET A 208 3.94 16.24 -4.63
CA MET A 208 3.06 15.35 -5.37
C MET A 208 1.64 15.91 -5.44
N TYR A 209 1.12 16.39 -4.31
CA TYR A 209 -0.19 17.03 -4.27
C TYR A 209 -0.24 18.29 -5.14
N ALA A 210 0.77 19.15 -5.05
CA ALA A 210 0.84 20.35 -5.88
C ALA A 210 0.87 20.02 -7.39
N LEU A 211 1.52 18.93 -7.80
CA LEU A 211 1.56 18.50 -9.20
C LEU A 211 0.21 17.90 -9.65
N MET A 212 -0.43 17.09 -8.81
CA MET A 212 -1.75 16.50 -9.08
C MET A 212 -2.88 17.54 -9.15
N GLU A 213 -2.82 18.57 -8.30
CA GLU A 213 -3.80 19.67 -8.28
C GLU A 213 -3.65 20.60 -9.49
N LYS A 214 -2.43 20.71 -10.05
CA LYS A 214 -2.14 21.65 -11.13
C LYS A 214 -2.64 21.17 -12.51
N ASP A 215 -2.59 19.86 -12.79
CA ASP A 215 -3.22 19.31 -14.00
C ASP A 215 -3.57 17.81 -13.83
N PRO A 216 -4.84 17.49 -13.48
CA PRO A 216 -5.30 16.10 -13.31
C PRO A 216 -5.36 15.32 -14.63
N GLY A 217 -5.19 15.96 -15.79
CA GLY A 217 -5.17 15.30 -17.10
C GLY A 217 -3.78 14.89 -17.59
N ILE A 218 -2.71 15.38 -16.95
CA ILE A 218 -1.32 15.06 -17.30
C ILE A 218 -0.73 14.07 -16.30
N PHE A 219 -0.97 14.24 -15.01
CA PHE A 219 -0.40 13.39 -13.97
C PHE A 219 -1.35 12.25 -13.58
N ILE A 220 -0.80 11.05 -13.37
CA ILE A 220 -1.55 9.91 -12.86
C ILE A 220 -2.17 10.32 -11.52
N ASP A 221 -3.47 10.10 -11.33
CA ASP A 221 -4.09 10.25 -10.00
C ASP A 221 -3.49 9.18 -9.08
N ILE A 222 -2.47 9.56 -8.31
CA ILE A 222 -1.69 8.62 -7.48
C ILE A 222 -2.58 7.94 -6.46
N ARG A 223 -3.67 8.58 -6.03
CA ARG A 223 -4.62 8.00 -5.06
C ARG A 223 -5.33 6.81 -5.70
N LYS A 224 -5.83 7.00 -6.93
CA LYS A 224 -6.43 5.92 -7.71
C LYS A 224 -5.40 4.83 -8.04
N ALA A 225 -4.17 5.22 -8.42
CA ALA A 225 -3.11 4.26 -8.70
C ALA A 225 -2.75 3.42 -7.48
N ILE A 226 -2.65 4.02 -6.29
CA ILE A 226 -2.41 3.30 -5.02
C ILE A 226 -3.51 2.28 -4.78
N VAL A 227 -4.78 2.68 -4.94
CA VAL A 227 -5.93 1.77 -4.77
C VAL A 227 -5.84 0.60 -5.75
N ASP A 228 -5.58 0.87 -7.04
CA ASP A 228 -5.45 -0.16 -8.07
C ASP A 228 -4.26 -1.10 -7.77
N ILE A 229 -3.07 -0.55 -7.51
CA ILE A 229 -1.82 -1.29 -7.27
C ILE A 229 -2.00 -2.31 -6.13
N TRP A 230 -2.52 -1.88 -4.99
CA TRP A 230 -2.65 -2.77 -3.83
C TRP A 230 -3.82 -3.74 -3.98
N SER A 231 -4.86 -3.36 -4.69
CA SER A 231 -5.99 -4.26 -4.97
C SER A 231 -5.58 -5.37 -5.94
N ILE A 232 -4.78 -5.04 -6.97
CA ILE A 232 -4.23 -6.01 -7.93
C ILE A 232 -3.36 -7.04 -7.19
N LEU A 233 -2.47 -6.60 -6.29
CA LEU A 233 -1.64 -7.51 -5.48
C LEU A 233 -2.49 -8.55 -4.73
N LEU A 234 -3.53 -8.11 -4.02
CA LEU A 234 -4.41 -8.98 -3.24
C LEU A 234 -5.16 -9.98 -4.13
N ALA A 235 -5.74 -9.50 -5.24
CA ALA A 235 -6.45 -10.35 -6.20
C ALA A 235 -5.51 -11.35 -6.88
N ASN A 236 -4.31 -10.91 -7.28
CA ASN A 236 -3.30 -11.76 -7.92
C ASN A 236 -2.85 -12.88 -6.99
N TYR A 237 -2.66 -12.62 -5.69
CA TYR A 237 -2.31 -13.67 -4.74
C TYR A 237 -3.39 -14.77 -4.69
N VAL A 238 -4.64 -14.39 -4.44
CA VAL A 238 -5.76 -15.36 -4.37
C VAL A 238 -5.90 -16.14 -5.67
N LYS A 239 -5.78 -15.46 -6.81
CA LYS A 239 -5.89 -16.08 -8.15
C LYS A 239 -4.72 -17.02 -8.44
N ALA A 240 -3.48 -16.59 -8.20
CA ALA A 240 -2.28 -17.38 -8.45
C ALA A 240 -2.24 -18.68 -7.65
N LYS A 241 -2.82 -18.65 -6.44
CA LYS A 241 -2.91 -19.82 -5.56
C LYS A 241 -4.11 -20.73 -5.84
N GLY A 242 -5.00 -20.35 -6.76
CA GLY A 242 -6.23 -21.11 -7.05
C GLY A 242 -7.19 -21.16 -5.86
N PHE A 243 -7.16 -20.15 -4.99
CA PHE A 243 -8.05 -20.07 -3.85
C PHE A 243 -9.46 -19.65 -4.27
N ARG A 244 -10.46 -20.03 -3.48
CA ARG A 244 -11.85 -19.63 -3.68
C ARG A 244 -12.03 -18.22 -3.13
N LEU A 245 -12.61 -17.33 -3.92
CA LEU A 245 -12.87 -15.97 -3.48
C LEU A 245 -14.11 -15.93 -2.60
N ASN A 246 -14.01 -15.24 -1.47
CA ASN A 246 -15.13 -15.04 -0.57
C ASN A 246 -15.62 -13.60 -0.66
N VAL A 247 -16.88 -13.43 -1.07
CA VAL A 247 -17.51 -12.12 -1.25
C VAL A 247 -18.53 -11.91 -0.13
N GLY A 248 -18.27 -10.92 0.71
CA GLY A 248 -19.13 -10.45 1.79
C GLY A 248 -18.63 -9.08 2.24
N HIS A 249 -19.48 -8.05 2.15
CA HIS A 249 -19.04 -6.68 2.36
C HIS A 249 -18.68 -6.44 3.83
N PRO A 250 -17.50 -5.87 4.15
CA PRO A 250 -17.14 -5.54 5.52
C PRO A 250 -18.03 -4.54 6.26
N LYS A 251 -19.05 -3.96 5.62
CA LYS A 251 -20.04 -3.09 6.28
C LYS A 251 -21.06 -3.89 7.06
N THR A 252 -21.28 -5.14 6.65
CA THR A 252 -22.06 -6.08 7.45
C THR A 252 -21.25 -6.55 8.64
N TYR A 253 -19.96 -6.22 8.71
CA TYR A 253 -19.16 -6.47 9.87
C TYR A 253 -19.38 -5.34 10.89
N ALA A 254 -19.74 -5.67 12.14
CA ALA A 254 -20.22 -4.75 13.20
C ALA A 254 -19.63 -3.33 13.24
N ASP A 255 -20.42 -2.39 13.79
CA ASP A 255 -20.17 -0.94 13.75
C ASP A 255 -18.91 -0.52 14.54
N ASP A 256 -17.74 -0.50 13.87
CA ASP A 256 -16.66 0.40 14.28
C ASP A 256 -16.91 1.82 13.72
N ASP A 257 -16.19 2.82 14.24
CA ASP A 257 -16.33 4.22 13.81
C ASP A 257 -15.78 4.48 12.38
N GLY A 258 -15.41 3.43 11.65
CA GLY A 258 -14.98 3.43 10.26
C GLY A 258 -15.74 2.44 9.38
N ALA A 259 -16.85 1.83 9.83
CA ALA A 259 -17.57 0.79 9.08
C ALA A 259 -18.10 1.34 7.74
N GLY A 260 -18.62 2.57 7.75
CA GLY A 260 -19.12 3.27 6.56
C GLY A 260 -18.05 3.55 5.49
N LEU A 261 -16.76 3.52 5.85
CA LEU A 261 -15.65 3.86 4.96
C LEU A 261 -15.30 2.74 3.97
N TRP A 262 -15.77 1.52 4.20
CA TRP A 262 -15.49 0.41 3.30
C TRP A 262 -16.16 0.62 1.93
N SER A 263 -15.43 0.27 0.88
CA SER A 263 -15.89 0.22 -0.49
C SER A 263 -15.42 -1.08 -1.12
N SER A 264 -16.19 -1.62 -2.06
CA SER A 264 -15.75 -2.73 -2.90
C SER A 264 -15.10 -2.20 -4.17
N GLN A 265 -13.96 -2.76 -4.56
CA GLN A 265 -13.32 -2.41 -5.82
C GLN A 265 -14.10 -3.03 -6.99
N ALA A 266 -14.72 -2.19 -7.82
CA ALA A 266 -15.63 -2.62 -8.88
C ALA A 266 -14.93 -3.51 -9.91
N SER A 267 -13.70 -3.17 -10.29
CA SER A 267 -12.86 -3.93 -11.24
C SER A 267 -12.27 -5.20 -10.63
N LEU A 268 -12.20 -5.28 -9.30
CA LEU A 268 -11.55 -6.36 -8.55
C LEU A 268 -12.47 -6.86 -7.43
N ARG A 269 -13.53 -7.53 -7.85
CA ARG A 269 -14.55 -8.05 -6.93
C ARG A 269 -13.93 -8.87 -5.80
N GLY A 270 -14.40 -8.62 -4.58
CA GLY A 270 -13.94 -9.29 -3.35
C GLY A 270 -12.72 -8.63 -2.70
N VAL A 271 -12.10 -7.63 -3.34
CA VAL A 271 -11.19 -6.69 -2.66
C VAL A 271 -12.00 -5.55 -2.08
N TYR A 272 -11.83 -5.33 -0.79
CA TYR A 272 -12.45 -4.24 -0.04
C TYR A 272 -11.37 -3.24 0.36
N HIS A 273 -11.72 -1.96 0.31
CA HIS A 273 -10.83 -0.86 0.67
C HIS A 273 -11.57 0.10 1.59
N ARG A 274 -10.90 0.57 2.64
CA ARG A 274 -11.30 1.78 3.36
C ARG A 274 -10.11 2.69 3.55
N GLU A 275 -10.39 3.98 3.58
CA GLU A 275 -9.40 5.01 3.81
C GLU A 275 -9.94 6.13 4.71
N ALA A 276 -9.02 6.80 5.39
CA ALA A 276 -9.31 8.09 6.01
C ALA A 276 -8.04 8.94 6.06
N VAL A 277 -8.27 10.23 6.30
CA VAL A 277 -7.23 11.23 6.38
C VAL A 277 -7.33 11.96 7.72
N PHE A 278 -6.19 12.13 8.40
CA PHE A 278 -6.10 12.75 9.72
C PHE A 278 -5.06 13.86 9.71
N ARG A 279 -5.30 14.94 10.44
CA ARG A 279 -4.36 16.07 10.49
C ARG A 279 -3.25 15.83 11.48
N THR A 280 -3.54 15.13 12.58
CA THR A 280 -2.59 14.94 13.68
C THR A 280 -2.50 13.47 14.09
N PRO A 281 -1.37 13.05 14.72
CA PRO A 281 -1.28 11.76 15.38
C PRO A 281 -2.42 11.50 16.37
N ARG A 282 -2.82 12.52 17.15
CA ARG A 282 -3.93 12.38 18.11
C ARG A 282 -5.25 12.04 17.45
N GLU A 283 -5.61 12.69 16.35
CA GLU A 283 -6.84 12.38 15.61
C GLU A 283 -6.83 10.95 15.06
N LEU A 284 -5.69 10.52 14.51
CA LEU A 284 -5.48 9.17 14.01
C LEU A 284 -5.65 8.14 15.13
N SER A 285 -4.99 8.33 16.27
CA SER A 285 -5.04 7.41 17.40
C SER A 285 -6.38 7.40 18.15
N ALA A 286 -7.21 8.44 18.00
CA ALA A 286 -8.53 8.51 18.62
C ALA A 286 -9.58 7.61 17.95
N ARG A 287 -9.36 7.18 16.70
CA ARG A 287 -10.32 6.35 15.96
C ARG A 287 -10.23 4.88 16.37
N LYS A 288 -11.36 4.28 16.74
CA LYS A 288 -11.41 2.86 17.18
C LYS A 288 -10.97 1.92 16.06
N TRP A 289 -11.42 2.15 14.83
CA TRP A 289 -11.05 1.31 13.70
C TRP A 289 -9.55 1.37 13.38
N VAL A 290 -8.90 2.53 13.61
CA VAL A 290 -7.44 2.68 13.46
C VAL A 290 -6.71 1.94 14.57
N GLN A 291 -7.18 2.03 15.82
CA GLN A 291 -6.62 1.25 16.93
C GLN A 291 -6.68 -0.26 16.65
N HIS A 292 -7.80 -0.75 16.12
CA HIS A 292 -7.96 -2.14 15.69
C HIS A 292 -6.98 -2.51 14.55
N LEU A 293 -6.87 -1.65 13.53
CA LEU A 293 -5.89 -1.82 12.45
C LEU A 293 -4.48 -1.95 13.01
N LEU A 294 -4.07 -1.04 13.89
CA LEU A 294 -2.74 -1.07 14.49
C LEU A 294 -2.53 -2.32 15.36
N ALA A 295 -3.56 -2.77 16.08
CA ALA A 295 -3.49 -4.02 16.86
C ALA A 295 -3.28 -5.24 15.97
N LEU A 296 -3.94 -5.25 14.81
CA LEU A 296 -3.83 -6.31 13.83
C LEU A 296 -2.51 -6.28 13.05
N HIS A 297 -1.93 -5.08 12.88
CA HIS A 297 -0.68 -4.80 12.16
C HIS A 297 0.42 -4.26 13.10
N PRO A 298 1.08 -5.11 13.89
CA PRO A 298 2.07 -4.67 14.87
C PRO A 298 3.27 -3.94 14.24
N GLY A 299 3.63 -4.24 12.98
CA GLY A 299 4.67 -3.52 12.24
C GLY A 299 4.37 -2.04 11.99
N LEU A 300 3.09 -1.63 12.06
CA LEU A 300 2.69 -0.22 11.97
C LEU A 300 2.78 0.50 13.32
N LYS A 301 2.69 -0.21 14.45
CA LYS A 301 2.77 0.37 15.81
C LYS A 301 4.18 0.83 16.20
N SER A 302 5.22 0.22 15.65
CA SER A 302 6.60 0.40 16.16
C SER A 302 7.26 1.74 15.79
N GLN A 303 6.51 2.69 15.22
CA GLN A 303 6.90 4.08 15.15
C GLN A 303 5.99 4.88 16.08
N PRO A 304 6.46 5.35 17.25
CA PRO A 304 5.68 6.28 18.04
C PRO A 304 5.40 7.52 17.18
N LEU A 305 4.12 7.80 16.97
CA LEU A 305 3.66 9.03 16.34
C LEU A 305 3.42 10.01 17.49
N SER A 306 4.47 10.64 17.99
CA SER A 306 4.35 11.65 19.04
C SER A 306 4.08 13.03 18.44
N GLU A 307 3.23 13.83 19.09
CA GLU A 307 2.99 15.23 18.69
C GLU A 307 4.29 16.05 18.77
N SER A 308 5.21 15.72 19.67
CA SER A 308 6.52 16.37 19.80
C SER A 308 7.43 16.18 18.59
N GLU A 309 7.28 15.08 17.84
CA GLU A 309 8.03 14.84 16.60
C GLU A 309 7.30 15.35 15.36
N PHE A 310 6.04 15.79 15.51
CA PHE A 310 5.24 16.35 14.44
C PHE A 310 5.61 17.81 14.19
N LYS A 311 6.40 18.03 13.13
CA LYS A 311 6.49 19.36 12.51
C LYS A 311 5.19 19.56 11.74
N GLY A 312 4.27 20.35 12.30
CA GLY A 312 2.93 20.57 11.74
C GLY A 312 2.93 21.18 10.34
N PHE A 313 1.76 21.64 9.87
CA PHE A 313 1.58 22.32 8.57
C PHE A 313 2.28 23.70 8.47
N GLY A 314 3.30 23.95 9.29
CA GLY A 314 4.03 25.20 9.36
C GLY A 314 4.72 25.48 8.03
N GLY A 315 4.09 26.36 7.24
CA GLY A 315 4.68 26.97 6.07
C GLY A 315 6.10 27.41 6.38
N GLY A 316 7.04 26.88 5.59
CA GLY A 316 8.23 27.65 5.31
C GLY A 316 7.77 28.96 4.71
N LYS A 317 7.65 30.00 5.54
CA LYS A 317 7.95 31.34 5.07
C LYS A 317 9.30 31.19 4.40
N PHE A 318 9.33 31.39 3.09
CA PHE A 318 10.55 31.75 2.39
C PHE A 318 11.23 32.81 3.25
N GLY A 319 12.31 32.43 3.93
CA GLY A 319 13.23 33.37 4.50
C GLY A 319 13.86 34.09 3.33
N GLY A 320 13.21 35.17 2.89
CA GLY A 320 13.82 36.18 2.07
C GLY A 320 14.99 36.74 2.86
N GLY A 321 16.17 36.17 2.61
CA GLY A 321 17.42 36.84 2.90
C GLY A 321 17.46 38.06 2.01
N GLY A 322 16.99 39.19 2.54
CA GLY A 322 17.23 40.50 1.97
C GLY A 322 18.73 40.74 1.97
N ALA A 323 19.38 40.47 0.85
CA ALA A 323 20.62 41.12 0.50
C ALA A 323 20.24 42.51 -0.01
N GLY A 324 20.18 43.47 0.91
CA GLY A 324 20.35 44.87 0.55
C GLY A 324 21.77 45.06 0.05
N GLY A 325 21.91 45.34 -1.23
CA GLY A 325 23.15 45.73 -1.88
C GLY A 325 22.80 46.69 -3.01
N SER A 326 22.90 47.97 -2.72
CA SER A 326 22.72 49.08 -3.63
C SER A 326 23.86 49.16 -4.65
N TRP A 327 23.49 49.52 -5.88
CA TRP A 327 24.30 49.85 -7.06
C TRP A 327 24.90 48.66 -7.82
#